data_AF-A0A369T6F5-F1
#
_entry.id   AF-A0A369T6F5-F1
#
_cell.length_a   1.000
_cell.length_b   1.000
_cell.length_c   1.000
_cell.angle_alpha   90.00
_cell.angle_beta   90.00
_cell.angle_gamma   90.00
#
_symmetry.space_group_name_H-M   'P 1'
#
loop_
_entity.id
_entity.type
_entity.pdbx_description
1 polymer ?
#
loop_
_entity_poly.entity_id
_entity_poly.type
_entity_poly.pdbx_seq_one_letter_code
_entity_poly.pdbx_strand_id
1 'polypeptide(L)'
;MNLREVAVSAVGGALYALLGYVSWLGLTFYGVRFWPAVVIPAVLSCLYGGRVGGLSAAIGIFLSDVATHGNALLSLSVGVTSNFACFYLMGRLAGGERYSLRRYLAASTLSLIVGHLIIGFGLLLWSQYFPMPFQTSLTPLSLTAALTISFVTFAWELPFVLILVPPIVRAVRRA
;
A
#
# COMPACT_ATOMS: atom_id res chain seq x y z
N MET A 1 -9.82 -17.46 -6.76
CA MET A 1 -10.58 -16.70 -5.75
C MET A 1 -12.03 -17.04 -5.94
N ASN A 2 -12.82 -17.10 -4.87
CA ASN A 2 -14.27 -17.24 -4.97
C ASN A 2 -14.96 -15.86 -5.07
N LEU A 3 -16.26 -15.85 -5.36
CA LEU A 3 -17.04 -14.61 -5.52
C LEU A 3 -16.97 -13.70 -4.29
N ARG A 4 -17.01 -14.29 -3.09
CA ARG A 4 -16.90 -13.55 -1.83
C ARG A 4 -15.56 -12.82 -1.72
N GLU A 5 -14.46 -13.49 -2.03
CA GLU A 5 -13.11 -12.88 -2.01
C GLU A 5 -13.02 -11.72 -3.01
N VAL A 6 -13.61 -11.84 -4.19
CA VAL A 6 -13.66 -10.74 -5.18
C VAL A 6 -14.47 -9.56 -4.64
N ALA A 7 -15.65 -9.81 -4.09
CA ALA A 7 -16.50 -8.77 -3.51
C ALA A 7 -15.81 -8.04 -2.36
N VAL A 8 -15.17 -8.77 -1.44
CA VAL A 8 -14.42 -8.19 -0.32
C VAL A 8 -13.24 -7.35 -0.82
N SER A 9 -12.49 -7.81 -1.84
CA SER A 9 -11.42 -7.03 -2.44
C SER A 9 -11.92 -5.74 -3.09
N ALA A 10 -13.07 -5.78 -3.78
CA ALA A 10 -13.64 -4.60 -4.43
C ALA A 10 -14.12 -3.57 -3.40
N VAL A 11 -14.86 -4.00 -2.38
CA VAL A 11 -15.31 -3.13 -1.27
C VAL A 11 -14.11 -2.58 -0.51
N GLY A 12 -13.13 -3.42 -0.21
CA GLY A 12 -11.88 -3.03 0.43
C GLY A 12 -11.10 -2.00 -0.39
N GLY A 13 -11.00 -2.18 -1.70
CA GLY A 13 -10.34 -1.23 -2.61
C GLY A 13 -11.04 0.12 -2.64
N ALA A 14 -12.38 0.12 -2.69
CA ALA A 14 -13.17 1.36 -2.62
C ALA A 14 -12.97 2.09 -1.29
N LEU A 15 -13.00 1.35 -0.16
CA LEU A 15 -12.74 1.91 1.17
C LEU A 15 -11.31 2.45 1.30
N TYR A 16 -10.33 1.72 0.76
CA TYR A 16 -8.93 2.12 0.78
C TYR A 16 -8.71 3.43 -0.01
N ALA A 17 -9.29 3.53 -1.21
CA ALA A 17 -9.24 4.74 -2.02
C ALA A 17 -9.91 5.93 -1.32
N LEU A 18 -11.13 5.74 -0.82
CA LEU A 18 -11.91 6.80 -0.16
C LEU A 18 -11.20 7.31 1.10
N LEU A 19 -10.82 6.39 1.99
CA LEU A 19 -10.12 6.75 3.22
C LEU A 19 -8.81 7.45 2.92
N GLY A 20 -8.05 6.95 1.94
CA GLY A 20 -6.80 7.58 1.50
C GLY A 20 -7.01 9.00 0.99
N TYR A 21 -8.05 9.23 0.19
CA TYR A 21 -8.38 10.56 -0.33
C TYR A 21 -8.68 11.58 0.77
N VAL A 22 -9.31 11.18 1.87
CA VAL A 22 -9.68 12.09 2.97
C VAL A 22 -8.63 12.19 4.09
N SER A 23 -7.65 11.28 4.15
CA SER A 23 -6.71 11.16 5.29
C SER A 23 -5.25 11.45 4.96
N TRP A 24 -4.89 11.79 3.72
CA TRP A 24 -3.50 12.06 3.33
C TRP A 24 -2.95 13.43 3.77
N LEU A 25 -3.79 14.26 4.41
CA LEU A 25 -3.41 15.54 5.05
C LEU A 25 -2.75 16.59 4.15
N GLY A 26 -2.79 16.45 2.83
CA GLY A 26 -2.03 17.35 1.95
C GLY A 26 -0.53 17.02 1.86
N LEU A 27 -0.05 15.97 2.52
CA LEU A 27 1.37 15.67 2.66
C LEU A 27 1.86 14.76 1.54
N THR A 28 2.97 15.17 0.89
CA THR A 28 3.68 14.34 -0.10
C THR A 28 5.20 14.41 0.11
N PHE A 29 5.88 13.35 -0.31
CA PHE A 29 7.34 13.28 -0.38
C PHE A 29 7.73 12.71 -1.75
N TYR A 30 8.37 13.52 -2.59
CA TYR A 30 8.66 13.18 -4.00
C TYR A 30 7.44 12.66 -4.77
N GLY A 31 6.27 13.26 -4.54
CA GLY A 31 5.02 12.84 -5.20
C GLY A 31 4.34 11.62 -4.57
N VAL A 32 4.97 10.93 -3.61
CA VAL A 32 4.32 9.86 -2.83
C VAL A 32 3.57 10.46 -1.65
N ARG A 33 2.32 10.06 -1.45
CA ARG A 33 1.42 10.66 -0.45
C ARG A 33 1.60 10.02 0.92
N PHE A 34 1.34 10.79 1.97
CA PHE A 34 1.15 10.24 3.32
C PHE A 34 -0.10 9.38 3.35
N TRP A 35 0.02 8.10 3.76
CA TRP A 35 -1.01 7.11 3.44
C TRP A 35 -1.44 6.24 4.64
N PRO A 36 -2.12 6.80 5.65
CA PRO A 36 -2.58 6.03 6.81
C PRO A 36 -3.66 5.00 6.43
N ALA A 37 -4.27 5.12 5.26
CA ALA A 37 -5.32 4.23 4.76
C ALA A 37 -4.85 2.78 4.53
N VAL A 38 -3.52 2.51 4.53
CA VAL A 38 -2.95 1.15 4.43
C VAL A 38 -3.48 0.15 5.44
N VAL A 39 -4.08 0.65 6.52
CA VAL A 39 -4.79 -0.16 7.50
C VAL A 39 -5.87 -1.03 6.85
N ILE A 40 -6.57 -0.54 5.82
CA ILE A 40 -7.64 -1.28 5.14
C ILE A 40 -7.11 -2.57 4.48
N PRO A 41 -6.19 -2.50 3.50
CA PRO A 41 -5.66 -3.70 2.88
C PRO A 41 -4.86 -4.57 3.87
N ALA A 42 -4.19 -3.98 4.88
CA ALA A 42 -3.51 -4.76 5.93
C ALA A 42 -4.49 -5.62 6.74
N VAL A 43 -5.61 -5.06 7.19
CA VAL A 43 -6.68 -5.79 7.89
C VAL A 43 -7.22 -6.91 7.01
N LEU A 44 -7.49 -6.64 5.72
CA LEU A 44 -7.98 -7.65 4.79
C LEU A 44 -6.95 -8.75 4.52
N SER A 45 -5.66 -8.41 4.44
CA SER A 45 -4.57 -9.38 4.36
C SER A 45 -4.55 -10.31 5.57
N CYS A 46 -4.75 -9.78 6.77
CA CYS A 46 -4.78 -10.57 8.00
C CYS A 46 -6.03 -11.46 8.12
N LEU A 47 -7.18 -10.98 7.65
CA LEU A 47 -8.44 -11.71 7.75
C LEU A 47 -8.60 -12.76 6.64
N TYR A 48 -8.32 -12.38 5.40
CA TYR A 48 -8.66 -13.15 4.20
C TYR A 48 -7.45 -13.65 3.41
N GLY A 49 -6.23 -13.27 3.82
CA GLY A 49 -4.99 -13.70 3.18
C GLY A 49 -4.55 -12.80 2.03
N GLY A 50 -3.40 -13.17 1.44
CA GLY A 50 -2.67 -12.28 0.53
C GLY A 50 -3.42 -11.94 -0.76
N ARG A 51 -4.22 -12.85 -1.31
CA ARG A 51 -4.97 -12.60 -2.55
C ARG A 51 -5.98 -11.47 -2.38
N VAL A 52 -6.72 -11.46 -1.26
CA VAL A 52 -7.75 -10.47 -0.99
C VAL A 52 -7.14 -9.12 -0.62
N GLY A 53 -6.20 -9.10 0.33
CA GLY A 53 -5.58 -7.83 0.74
C GLY A 53 -4.73 -7.20 -0.37
N GLY A 54 -3.97 -8.02 -1.13
CA GLY A 54 -3.20 -7.55 -2.28
C GLY A 54 -4.09 -6.96 -3.39
N LEU A 55 -5.17 -7.64 -3.77
CA LEU A 55 -6.10 -7.14 -4.80
C LEU A 55 -6.85 -5.89 -4.32
N SER A 56 -7.29 -5.87 -3.06
CA SER A 56 -7.88 -4.68 -2.44
C SER A 56 -6.94 -3.48 -2.51
N ALA A 57 -5.66 -3.68 -2.20
CA ALA A 57 -4.68 -2.60 -2.25
C ALA A 57 -4.43 -2.11 -3.67
N ALA A 58 -4.30 -3.03 -4.63
CA ALA A 58 -4.14 -2.73 -6.05
C ALA A 58 -5.29 -1.87 -6.59
N ILE A 59 -6.54 -2.26 -6.31
CA ILE A 59 -7.72 -1.51 -6.73
C ILE A 59 -7.73 -0.12 -6.10
N GLY A 60 -7.55 -0.04 -4.78
CA GLY A 60 -7.69 1.23 -4.07
C GLY A 60 -6.60 2.24 -4.41
N ILE A 61 -5.33 1.80 -4.53
CA ILE A 61 -4.25 2.71 -4.91
C ILE A 61 -4.42 3.20 -6.34
N PHE A 62 -4.84 2.33 -7.28
CA PHE A 62 -5.07 2.73 -8.67
C PHE A 62 -6.12 3.84 -8.78
N LEU A 63 -7.26 3.65 -8.11
CA LEU A 63 -8.33 4.66 -8.09
C LEU A 63 -7.85 5.97 -7.47
N SER A 64 -7.11 5.90 -6.37
CA SER A 64 -6.56 7.08 -5.68
C SER A 64 -5.54 7.84 -6.52
N ASP A 65 -4.61 7.14 -7.16
CA ASP A 65 -3.54 7.71 -7.97
C ASP A 65 -4.11 8.43 -9.20
N VAL A 66 -5.02 7.77 -9.92
CA VAL A 66 -5.73 8.37 -11.06
C VAL A 66 -6.55 9.57 -10.62
N ALA A 67 -7.21 9.51 -9.47
CA ALA A 67 -8.00 10.63 -8.95
C ALA A 67 -7.14 11.83 -8.47
N THR A 68 -5.85 11.64 -8.21
CA THR A 68 -5.00 12.70 -7.63
C THR A 68 -3.96 13.27 -8.58
N HIS A 69 -3.16 12.43 -9.22
CA HIS A 69 -2.15 12.88 -10.18
C HIS A 69 -2.46 12.47 -11.62
N GLY A 70 -3.55 11.73 -11.87
CA GLY A 70 -4.05 11.43 -13.21
C GLY A 70 -3.21 10.46 -14.05
N ASN A 71 -2.10 9.94 -13.51
CA ASN A 71 -1.15 9.13 -14.26
C ASN A 71 -1.38 7.63 -14.01
N ALA A 72 -2.24 7.03 -14.82
CA ALA A 72 -2.57 5.61 -14.73
C ALA A 72 -1.35 4.69 -14.96
N LEU A 73 -0.43 5.07 -15.86
CA LEU A 73 0.75 4.26 -16.16
C LEU A 73 1.74 4.22 -14.99
N LEU A 74 1.96 5.37 -14.34
CA LEU A 74 2.76 5.42 -13.11
C LEU A 74 2.13 4.57 -12.01
N SER A 75 0.81 4.68 -11.85
CA SER A 75 0.11 3.87 -10.85
C SER A 75 0.26 2.38 -11.14
N LEU A 76 0.00 1.93 -12.36
CA LEU A 76 0.13 0.52 -12.72
C LEU A 76 1.56 -0.01 -12.57
N SER A 77 2.57 0.80 -12.90
CA SER A 77 3.98 0.38 -12.86
C SER A 77 4.58 0.42 -11.44
N VAL A 78 4.17 1.36 -10.60
CA VAL A 78 4.77 1.60 -9.27
C VAL A 78 3.76 1.46 -8.14
N GLY A 79 2.64 2.21 -8.19
CA GLY A 79 1.63 2.22 -7.11
C GLY A 79 0.98 0.86 -6.89
N VAL A 80 0.34 0.31 -7.92
CA VAL A 80 -0.35 -0.98 -7.93
C VAL A 80 0.61 -2.13 -7.64
N THR A 81 1.78 -2.15 -8.28
CA THR A 81 2.77 -3.23 -8.12
C THR A 81 3.29 -3.29 -6.68
N SER A 82 3.68 -2.14 -6.10
CA SER A 82 4.15 -2.07 -4.71
C SER A 82 3.08 -2.45 -3.71
N ASN A 83 1.86 -1.90 -3.85
CA ASN A 83 0.76 -2.16 -2.94
C ASN A 83 0.33 -3.63 -3.01
N PHE A 84 0.14 -4.17 -4.22
CA PHE A 84 -0.19 -5.58 -4.39
C PHE A 84 0.87 -6.46 -3.74
N ALA A 85 2.16 -6.25 -4.05
CA ALA A 85 3.26 -7.07 -3.52
C ALA A 85 3.33 -7.01 -1.99
N CYS A 86 3.23 -5.81 -1.40
CA CYS A 86 3.21 -5.59 0.03
C CYS A 86 2.09 -6.40 0.69
N PHE A 87 0.83 -6.11 0.37
CA PHE A 87 -0.28 -6.70 1.10
C PHE A 87 -0.50 -8.18 0.74
N TYR A 88 -0.15 -8.59 -0.47
CA TYR A 88 -0.10 -10.00 -0.83
C TYR A 88 0.89 -10.76 0.05
N LEU A 89 2.12 -10.26 0.20
CA LEU A 89 3.15 -10.89 1.03
C LEU A 89 2.72 -10.92 2.51
N MET A 90 2.19 -9.81 3.02
CA MET A 90 1.68 -9.71 4.40
C MET A 90 0.65 -10.81 4.68
N GLY A 91 -0.37 -10.92 3.83
CA GLY A 91 -1.43 -11.91 4.00
C GLY A 91 -0.97 -13.34 3.68
N ARG A 92 0.04 -13.53 2.84
CA ARG A 92 0.66 -14.84 2.60
C ARG A 92 1.41 -15.35 3.82
N LEU A 93 2.03 -14.46 4.60
CA LEU A 93 2.82 -14.82 5.79
C LEU A 93 1.98 -14.88 7.07
N ALA A 94 1.00 -13.98 7.21
CA ALA A 94 0.25 -13.81 8.46
C ALA A 94 -1.28 -13.72 8.28
N GLY A 95 -1.84 -14.15 7.15
CA GLY A 95 -3.28 -14.08 6.87
C GLY A 95 -4.07 -15.36 7.20
N GLY A 96 -5.37 -15.18 7.43
CA GLY A 96 -6.32 -16.26 7.69
C GLY A 96 -6.02 -17.00 9.00
N GLU A 97 -6.14 -18.32 8.98
CA GLU A 97 -5.93 -19.17 10.16
C GLU A 97 -4.50 -19.07 10.74
N ARG A 98 -3.52 -18.65 9.93
CA ARG A 98 -2.11 -18.52 10.35
C ARG A 98 -1.84 -17.27 11.18
N TYR A 99 -2.79 -16.35 11.27
CA TYR A 99 -2.62 -15.09 11.98
C TYR A 99 -2.36 -15.31 13.46
N SER A 100 -1.26 -14.75 13.93
CA SER A 100 -0.98 -14.49 15.33
C SER A 100 -0.30 -13.13 15.43
N LEU A 101 -0.41 -12.44 16.56
CA LEU A 101 0.20 -11.11 16.71
C LEU A 101 1.70 -11.15 16.38
N ARG A 102 2.43 -12.16 16.87
CA ARG A 102 3.88 -12.29 16.61
C ARG A 102 4.18 -12.45 15.12
N ARG A 103 3.45 -13.33 14.42
CA ARG A 103 3.63 -13.52 12.96
C ARG A 103 3.26 -12.26 12.19
N TYR A 104 2.20 -11.59 12.60
CA TYR A 104 1.74 -10.36 12.00
C TYR A 104 2.77 -9.24 12.11
N LEU A 105 3.37 -9.02 13.29
CA LEU A 105 4.37 -7.97 13.49
C LEU A 105 5.60 -8.18 12.58
N ALA A 106 6.09 -9.43 12.48
CA ALA A 106 7.18 -9.76 11.59
C ALA A 106 6.80 -9.63 10.10
N ALA A 107 5.64 -10.18 9.72
CA ALA A 107 5.15 -10.18 8.34
C ALA A 107 4.87 -8.76 7.83
N SER A 108 4.20 -7.93 8.64
CA SER A 108 3.87 -6.55 8.28
C SER A 108 5.13 -5.74 8.04
N THR A 109 6.11 -5.80 8.94
CA THR A 109 7.40 -5.12 8.79
C THR A 109 8.12 -5.55 7.51
N LEU A 110 8.28 -6.87 7.27
CA LEU A 110 8.94 -7.38 6.07
C LEU A 110 8.20 -6.97 4.79
N SER A 111 6.88 -7.09 4.78
CA SER A 111 6.06 -6.76 3.61
C SER A 111 6.06 -5.27 3.27
N LEU A 112 6.04 -4.40 4.29
CA LEU A 112 6.15 -2.96 4.10
C LEU A 112 7.54 -2.61 3.55
N ILE A 113 8.62 -3.22 4.05
CA ILE A 113 9.96 -3.03 3.47
C ILE A 113 9.94 -3.36 1.97
N VAL A 114 9.40 -4.52 1.59
CA VAL A 114 9.32 -4.93 0.17
C VAL A 114 8.50 -3.93 -0.65
N GLY A 115 7.30 -3.55 -0.20
CA GLY A 115 6.44 -2.59 -0.90
C GLY A 115 7.13 -1.25 -1.12
N HIS A 116 7.73 -0.70 -0.07
CA HIS A 116 8.36 0.62 -0.13
C HIS A 116 9.66 0.65 -0.93
N LEU A 117 10.43 -0.44 -0.94
CA LEU A 117 11.55 -0.58 -1.87
C LEU A 117 11.06 -0.60 -3.32
N ILE A 118 9.94 -1.27 -3.63
CA ILE A 118 9.34 -1.21 -4.98
C ILE A 118 8.93 0.23 -5.32
N ILE A 119 8.39 1.00 -4.38
CA ILE A 119 8.07 2.42 -4.60
C ILE A 119 9.34 3.21 -4.92
N GLY A 120 10.37 3.14 -4.07
CA GLY A 120 11.59 3.93 -4.26
C GLY A 120 12.33 3.59 -5.55
N PHE A 121 12.57 2.32 -5.82
CA PHE A 121 13.23 1.89 -7.07
C PHE A 121 12.34 2.07 -8.30
N GLY A 122 11.03 1.90 -8.16
CA GLY A 122 10.07 2.18 -9.21
C GLY A 122 10.10 3.64 -9.64
N LEU A 123 10.11 4.57 -8.68
CA LEU A 123 10.23 6.01 -8.95
C LEU A 123 11.62 6.40 -9.46
N LEU A 124 12.69 5.73 -9.00
CA LEU A 124 14.02 5.90 -9.58
C LEU A 124 13.99 5.62 -11.08
N LEU A 125 13.49 4.46 -11.49
CA LEU A 125 13.42 4.09 -12.90
C LEU A 125 12.46 4.98 -13.69
N TRP A 126 11.29 5.28 -13.12
CA TRP A 126 10.28 6.14 -13.74
C TRP A 126 10.85 7.52 -14.08
N SER A 127 11.49 8.16 -13.10
CA SER A 127 11.99 9.54 -13.21
C SER A 127 13.07 9.76 -14.26
N GLN A 128 13.70 8.68 -14.77
CA GLN A 128 14.67 8.77 -15.86
C GLN A 128 14.00 9.07 -17.21
N TYR A 129 12.74 8.67 -17.37
CA TYR A 129 12.03 8.71 -18.65
C TYR A 129 10.76 9.55 -18.62
N PHE A 130 10.18 9.76 -17.43
CA PHE A 130 8.89 10.42 -17.27
C PHE A 130 8.89 11.44 -16.12
N PRO A 131 8.08 12.52 -16.20
CA PRO A 131 7.95 13.49 -15.11
C PRO A 131 7.39 12.83 -13.84
N MET A 132 7.83 13.32 -12.69
CA MET A 132 7.29 12.93 -11.39
C MET A 132 5.86 13.47 -11.22
N PRO A 133 5.04 12.89 -10.31
CA PRO A 133 3.74 13.46 -9.97
C PRO A 133 3.85 14.96 -9.66
N PHE A 134 2.93 15.75 -10.21
CA PHE A 134 2.86 17.21 -10.01
C PHE A 134 4.05 18.00 -10.60
N GLN A 135 4.86 17.38 -11.45
CA GLN A 135 5.95 18.03 -12.17
C GLN A 135 5.69 18.00 -13.68
N THR A 136 6.12 19.05 -14.39
CA THR A 136 6.01 19.13 -15.86
C THR A 136 7.32 18.78 -16.56
N SER A 137 8.45 18.98 -15.91
CA SER A 137 9.79 18.66 -16.41
C SER A 137 10.29 17.32 -15.89
N LEU A 138 11.22 16.71 -16.63
CA LEU A 138 11.97 15.55 -16.13
C LEU A 138 12.85 15.95 -14.95
N THR A 139 12.72 15.21 -13.85
CA THR A 139 13.51 15.38 -12.63
C THR A 139 14.10 14.03 -12.22
N PRO A 140 15.20 13.59 -12.86
CA PRO A 140 15.79 12.28 -12.59
C PRO A 140 16.21 12.13 -11.14
N LEU A 141 15.73 11.08 -10.49
CA LEU A 141 16.07 10.78 -9.10
C LEU A 141 17.42 10.06 -9.03
N SER A 142 18.14 10.27 -7.92
CA SER A 142 19.34 9.52 -7.57
C SER A 142 18.99 8.25 -6.77
N LEU A 143 19.94 7.32 -6.68
CA LEU A 143 19.79 6.15 -5.80
C LEU A 143 19.53 6.55 -4.33
N THR A 144 20.19 7.61 -3.86
CA THR A 144 19.96 8.15 -2.52
C THR A 144 18.51 8.61 -2.36
N ALA A 145 17.95 9.34 -3.33
CA ALA A 145 16.55 9.76 -3.30
C ALA A 145 15.61 8.54 -3.26
N ALA A 146 15.88 7.50 -4.05
CA ALA A 146 15.10 6.25 -4.06
C ALA A 146 15.06 5.58 -2.68
N LEU A 147 16.21 5.47 -2.01
CA LEU A 147 16.32 4.89 -0.67
C LEU A 147 15.65 5.77 0.38
N THR A 148 15.79 7.10 0.29
CA THR A 148 15.12 8.04 1.18
C THR A 148 13.60 7.98 1.02
N ILE A 149 13.08 7.93 -0.21
CA ILE A 149 11.65 7.76 -0.48
C ILE A 149 11.16 6.46 0.16
N SER A 150 11.86 5.35 -0.08
CA SER A 150 11.52 4.04 0.52
C SER A 150 11.43 4.12 2.04
N PHE A 151 12.40 4.78 2.68
CA PHE A 151 12.44 4.91 4.14
C PHE A 151 11.33 5.82 4.68
N VAL A 152 11.12 7.01 4.11
CA VAL A 152 10.14 7.99 4.59
C VAL A 152 8.73 7.44 4.49
N THR A 153 8.39 6.86 3.33
CA THR A 153 7.06 6.29 3.09
C THR A 153 6.80 5.09 4.01
N PHE A 154 7.79 4.21 4.20
CA PHE A 154 7.74 3.15 5.21
C PHE A 154 7.50 3.70 6.62
N ALA A 155 8.24 4.72 7.03
CA ALA A 155 8.15 5.31 8.36
C ALA A 155 6.79 6.00 8.60
N TRP A 156 6.18 6.56 7.55
CA TRP A 156 4.84 7.13 7.61
C TRP A 156 3.76 6.08 7.81
N GLU A 157 3.85 4.94 7.14
CA GLU A 157 2.80 3.91 7.17
C GLU A 157 2.91 2.96 8.37
N LEU A 158 4.13 2.65 8.81
CA LEU A 158 4.39 1.65 9.85
C LEU A 158 3.60 1.88 11.15
N PRO A 159 3.50 3.11 11.72
CA PRO A 159 2.76 3.32 12.97
C PRO A 159 1.30 2.89 12.87
N PHE A 160 0.62 3.19 11.74
CA PHE A 160 -0.78 2.84 11.53
C PHE A 160 -0.97 1.33 11.44
N VAL A 161 -0.08 0.66 10.71
CA VAL A 161 -0.10 -0.80 10.57
C VAL A 161 0.15 -1.48 11.92
N LEU A 162 1.10 -0.99 12.73
CA LEU A 162 1.40 -1.60 14.03
C LEU A 162 0.32 -1.34 15.08
N ILE A 163 -0.27 -0.14 15.10
CA ILE A 163 -1.19 0.29 16.16
C ILE A 163 -2.65 -0.07 15.84
N LEU A 164 -3.12 0.18 14.62
CA LEU A 164 -4.54 0.09 14.29
C LEU A 164 -4.98 -1.29 13.80
N VAL A 165 -4.14 -2.00 13.05
CA VAL A 165 -4.54 -3.28 12.45
C VAL A 165 -4.80 -4.38 13.50
N PRO A 166 -3.95 -4.60 14.52
CA PRO A 166 -4.22 -5.66 15.51
C PRO A 166 -5.56 -5.54 16.24
N PRO A 167 -5.97 -4.38 16.81
CA PRO A 167 -7.26 -4.27 17.46
C PRO A 167 -8.42 -4.47 16.49
N ILE A 168 -8.33 -3.96 15.25
CA ILE A 168 -9.38 -4.15 14.24
C ILE A 168 -9.53 -5.64 13.88
N VAL A 169 -8.43 -6.35 13.60
CA VAL A 169 -8.48 -7.78 13.28
C VAL A 169 -9.08 -8.60 14.43
N ARG A 170 -8.75 -8.25 15.69
CA ARG A 170 -9.34 -8.91 16.86
C ARG A 170 -10.83 -8.64 17.00
N ALA A 171 -11.27 -7.41 16.76
CA ALA A 171 -12.68 -7.05 16.82
C ALA A 171 -13.49 -7.80 15.77
N VAL A 172 -13.02 -7.81 14.51
CA VAL A 172 -13.72 -8.49 13.40
C VAL A 172 -13.78 -10.00 13.59
N ARG A 173 -12.76 -10.64 14.18
CA ARG A 173 -12.76 -12.08 14.45
C ARG A 173 -13.69 -12.51 15.59
N ARG A 174 -14.15 -11.57 16.42
CA ARG A 174 -15.05 -11.83 17.55
C ARG A 174 -16.52 -11.59 17.23
N ALA A 175 -16.81 -10.84 16.16
CA ALA A 175 -18.15 -10.61 15.65
C ALA A 175 -18.64 -11.82 14.86
#